data_AF-A0A401H4X7-F1
#
_entry.id   AF-A0A401H4X7-F1
#
_cell.length_a   1.000
_cell.length_b   1.000
_cell.length_c   1.000
_cell.angle_alpha   90.00
_cell.angle_beta   90.00
_cell.angle_gamma   90.00
#
_symmetry.space_group_name_H-M   'P 1'
#
loop_
_entity.id
_entity.type
_entity.pdbx_description
1 polymer ?
#
loop_
_entity_poly.entity_id
_entity_poly.type
_entity_poly.pdbx_seq_one_letter_code
_entity_poly.pdbx_strand_id
1 'polypeptide(L)'
;MSATLTLGESEAAACEGASTSSGDGLSDANTASLVASKSSTAKKAKDKHERQQNIRQLFAATGRMSWYDETMEPSWGEDPISLDNVVDICEQILWELHETNWCCELRALNAHLLDMSKWGSLHQWEREAQVAKVWDRRATRS
;
A
#
# COMPACT_ATOMS: atom_id res chain seq x y z
N MET A 1 30.52 -17.48 -6.36
CA MET A 1 30.63 -17.73 -4.91
C MET A 1 29.22 -17.67 -4.34
N SER A 2 28.62 -18.83 -4.07
CA SER A 2 27.23 -18.96 -3.63
C SER A 2 27.20 -19.24 -2.14
N ALA A 3 26.47 -18.42 -1.38
CA ALA A 3 26.23 -18.64 0.04
C ALA A 3 24.79 -19.17 0.24
N THR A 4 24.70 -20.45 0.59
CA THR A 4 23.48 -21.09 1.09
C THR A 4 23.39 -20.82 2.58
N LEU A 5 22.34 -20.13 3.06
CA LEU A 5 22.04 -20.01 4.48
C LEU A 5 20.75 -20.77 4.80
N THR A 6 20.94 -21.80 5.62
CA THR A 6 19.96 -22.69 6.24
C THR A 6 19.10 -21.92 7.25
N LEU A 7 17.78 -21.97 7.09
CA LEU A 7 16.83 -21.42 8.06
C LEU A 7 16.54 -22.47 9.15
N GLY A 8 16.94 -22.15 10.38
CA GLY A 8 16.70 -22.95 11.57
C GLY A 8 15.23 -22.97 11.98
N GLU A 9 14.78 -24.14 12.40
CA GLU A 9 13.52 -24.40 13.08
C GLU A 9 13.50 -23.67 14.44
N SER A 10 12.41 -22.96 14.73
CA SER A 10 12.16 -22.43 16.07
C SER A 10 10.81 -22.91 16.60
N GLU A 11 10.93 -23.84 17.54
CA GLU A 11 10.09 -24.16 18.69
C GLU A 11 8.75 -23.41 18.85
N ALA A 12 7.68 -24.19 18.79
CA ALA A 12 6.39 -23.86 19.34
C ALA A 12 6.46 -23.92 20.88
N ALA A 13 6.42 -22.77 21.55
CA ALA A 13 6.30 -22.67 22.99
C ALA A 13 4.88 -23.06 23.43
N ALA A 14 4.81 -24.14 24.20
CA ALA A 14 3.65 -24.59 24.95
C ALA A 14 3.26 -23.58 26.05
N CYS A 15 1.96 -23.41 26.27
CA CYS A 15 1.40 -22.95 27.55
C CYS A 15 0.13 -23.77 27.81
N GLU A 16 0.31 -24.94 28.41
CA GLU A 16 -0.76 -25.66 29.12
C GLU A 16 -0.97 -25.00 30.49
N GLY A 17 -2.22 -24.70 30.81
CA GLY A 17 -2.67 -24.39 32.16
C GLY A 17 -4.01 -25.07 32.38
N ALA A 18 -4.02 -26.12 33.20
CA ALA A 18 -5.18 -26.96 33.49
C ALA A 18 -5.87 -26.58 34.82
N SER A 19 -7.21 -26.79 34.83
CA SER A 19 -8.07 -27.10 36.00
C SER A 19 -8.37 -25.96 36.99
N THR A 20 -9.56 -25.74 37.57
CA THR A 20 -10.85 -26.44 37.69
C THR A 20 -11.86 -25.43 38.28
N SER A 21 -13.13 -25.44 37.88
CA SER A 21 -14.22 -25.11 38.82
C SER A 21 -15.54 -25.73 38.36
N SER A 22 -16.06 -26.65 39.18
CA SER A 22 -17.41 -27.19 39.07
C SER A 22 -18.45 -26.07 39.22
N GLY A 23 -19.44 -26.04 38.33
CA GLY A 23 -20.60 -25.18 38.39
C GLY A 23 -21.65 -25.65 37.39
N ASP A 24 -22.78 -26.09 37.93
CA ASP A 24 -23.95 -26.60 37.22
C ASP A 24 -24.53 -25.63 36.18
N GLY A 25 -25.04 -26.20 35.07
CA GLY A 25 -26.26 -25.75 34.41
C GLY A 25 -26.21 -24.46 33.57
N LEU A 26 -26.37 -24.63 32.25
CA LEU A 26 -26.69 -23.63 31.20
C LEU A 26 -25.56 -22.67 30.77
N SER A 27 -24.69 -23.09 29.84
CA SER A 27 -23.94 -22.11 29.01
C SER A 27 -23.45 -22.59 27.63
N ASP A 28 -23.80 -23.80 27.18
CA ASP A 28 -23.23 -24.40 25.96
C ASP A 28 -23.59 -23.65 24.65
N ALA A 29 -24.70 -22.92 24.65
CA ALA A 29 -25.10 -22.10 23.50
C ALA A 29 -24.22 -20.84 23.35
N ASN A 30 -23.73 -20.27 24.45
CA ASN A 30 -22.98 -19.01 24.44
C ASN A 30 -21.50 -19.25 24.08
N THR A 31 -20.93 -20.37 24.54
CA THR A 31 -19.57 -20.80 24.19
C THR A 31 -19.46 -21.18 22.72
N ALA A 32 -20.43 -21.91 22.16
CA ALA A 32 -20.49 -22.21 20.73
C ALA A 32 -20.62 -20.95 19.86
N SER A 33 -21.42 -19.97 20.29
CA SER A 33 -21.57 -18.67 19.60
C SER A 33 -20.28 -17.83 19.64
N LEU A 34 -19.57 -17.81 20.76
CA LEU A 34 -18.26 -17.15 20.89
C LEU A 34 -17.17 -17.85 20.07
N VAL A 35 -17.18 -19.17 19.99
CA VAL A 35 -16.24 -19.95 19.16
C VAL A 35 -16.55 -19.78 17.67
N ALA A 36 -17.81 -19.75 17.27
CA ALA A 36 -18.24 -19.45 15.91
C ALA A 36 -17.94 -18.00 15.50
N SER A 37 -18.10 -17.05 16.44
CA SER A 37 -17.74 -15.65 16.22
C SER A 37 -16.23 -15.49 16.10
N LYS A 38 -15.44 -16.13 16.98
CA LYS A 38 -13.97 -16.15 16.92
C LYS A 38 -13.45 -16.80 15.64
N SER A 39 -14.06 -17.92 15.19
CA SER A 39 -13.69 -18.58 13.94
C SER A 39 -14.04 -17.74 12.72
N SER A 40 -15.16 -17.00 12.76
CA SER A 40 -15.52 -16.05 11.69
C SER A 40 -14.56 -14.86 11.61
N THR A 41 -14.10 -14.34 12.76
CA THR A 41 -13.10 -13.27 12.81
C THR A 41 -11.71 -13.78 12.41
N ALA A 42 -11.36 -15.01 12.78
CA ALA A 42 -10.11 -15.65 12.38
C ALA A 42 -10.07 -15.91 10.87
N LYS A 43 -11.21 -16.31 10.27
CA LYS A 43 -11.35 -16.44 8.82
C LYS A 43 -11.17 -15.09 8.13
N LYS A 44 -11.84 -14.04 8.59
CA LYS A 44 -11.66 -12.67 8.07
C LYS A 44 -10.22 -12.16 8.22
N ALA A 45 -9.55 -12.48 9.33
CA ALA A 45 -8.16 -12.11 9.55
C ALA A 45 -7.21 -12.85 8.60
N LYS A 46 -7.45 -14.14 8.36
CA LYS A 46 -6.73 -14.95 7.38
C LYS A 46 -6.92 -14.41 5.96
N ASP A 47 -8.15 -14.13 5.56
CA ASP A 47 -8.48 -13.59 4.23
C ASP A 47 -7.82 -12.20 4.03
N LYS A 48 -7.79 -11.36 5.08
CA LYS A 48 -7.09 -10.07 5.06
C LYS A 48 -5.58 -10.27 4.91
N HIS A 49 -4.99 -11.20 5.65
CA HIS A 49 -3.57 -11.50 5.56
C HIS A 49 -3.18 -12.04 4.18
N GLU A 50 -3.96 -12.95 3.63
CA GLU A 50 -3.76 -13.50 2.28
C GLU A 50 -3.83 -12.42 1.21
N ARG A 51 -4.82 -11.52 1.30
CA ARG A 51 -4.91 -10.36 0.40
C ARG A 51 -3.69 -9.45 0.50
N GLN A 52 -3.23 -9.17 1.73
CA GLN A 52 -2.03 -8.36 1.94
C GLN A 52 -0.78 -9.04 1.38
N GLN A 53 -0.67 -10.37 1.51
CA GLN A 53 0.46 -11.12 0.99
C GLN A 53 0.47 -11.18 -0.54
N ASN A 54 -0.69 -11.36 -1.17
CA ASN A 54 -0.81 -11.30 -2.63
C ASN A 54 -0.43 -9.92 -3.17
N ILE A 55 -0.85 -8.85 -2.50
CA ILE A 55 -0.43 -7.48 -2.84
C ILE A 55 1.09 -7.35 -2.70
N ARG A 56 1.67 -7.78 -1.57
CA ARG A 56 3.12 -7.73 -1.36
C ARG A 56 3.88 -8.51 -2.43
N GLN A 57 3.40 -9.69 -2.82
CA GLN A 57 4.03 -10.50 -3.86
C GLN A 57 3.94 -9.85 -5.24
N LEU A 58 2.80 -9.25 -5.57
CA LEU A 58 2.62 -8.49 -6.81
C LEU A 58 3.67 -7.38 -6.91
N PHE A 59 3.84 -6.60 -5.85
CA PHE A 59 4.81 -5.50 -5.82
C PHE A 59 6.25 -5.93 -5.55
N ALA A 60 6.49 -7.10 -4.95
CA ALA A 60 7.83 -7.65 -4.75
C ALA A 60 8.53 -7.97 -6.07
N ALA A 61 7.77 -8.31 -7.11
CA ALA A 61 8.29 -8.51 -8.47
C ALA A 61 8.45 -7.19 -9.23
N THR A 62 7.50 -6.25 -9.10
CA THR A 62 7.48 -4.99 -9.86
C THR A 62 8.42 -3.92 -9.31
N GLY A 63 8.76 -3.97 -8.02
CA GLY A 63 9.62 -2.99 -7.36
C GLY A 63 11.10 -3.33 -7.34
N ARG A 64 11.55 -4.38 -8.04
CA ARG A 64 12.98 -4.65 -8.18
C ARG A 64 13.55 -3.60 -9.12
N MET A 65 14.39 -2.72 -8.58
CA MET A 65 15.27 -1.91 -9.43
C MET A 65 16.00 -2.86 -10.37
N SER A 66 16.05 -2.51 -11.67
CA SER A 66 16.87 -3.26 -12.61
C SER A 66 18.27 -3.37 -12.03
N TRP A 67 18.83 -4.57 -12.06
CA TRP A 67 20.22 -4.75 -11.70
C TRP A 67 21.03 -3.88 -12.65
N TYR A 68 21.93 -3.07 -12.09
CA TYR A 68 22.81 -2.23 -12.89
C TYR A 68 23.67 -3.15 -13.78
N ASP A 69 23.52 -2.99 -15.09
CA ASP A 69 24.33 -3.65 -16.11
C ASP A 69 25.05 -2.53 -16.87
N GLU A 70 26.38 -2.63 -16.95
CA GLU A 70 27.23 -1.64 -17.61
C GLU A 70 26.95 -1.54 -19.11
N THR A 71 26.33 -2.57 -19.70
CA THR A 71 25.95 -2.62 -21.11
C THR A 71 24.53 -2.12 -21.39
N MET A 72 23.78 -1.78 -20.33
CA MET A 72 22.41 -1.30 -20.46
C MET A 72 22.39 0.16 -20.95
N GLU A 73 21.70 0.41 -22.05
CA GLU A 73 21.38 1.77 -22.49
C GLU A 73 20.17 2.28 -21.71
N PRO A 74 20.33 3.32 -20.86
CA PRO A 74 19.22 3.86 -20.11
C PRO A 74 18.28 4.62 -21.07
N SER A 75 16.97 4.44 -20.90
CA SER A 75 15.94 5.16 -21.62
C SER A 75 15.00 5.90 -20.67
N TRP A 76 14.51 7.06 -21.09
CA TRP A 76 13.45 7.80 -20.42
C TRP A 76 12.18 7.70 -21.27
N GLY A 77 11.21 6.89 -20.81
CA GLY A 77 10.04 6.56 -21.63
C GLY A 77 10.44 5.77 -22.89
N GLU A 78 10.16 6.32 -24.06
CA GLU A 78 10.56 5.74 -25.36
C GLU A 78 11.90 6.30 -25.88
N ASP A 79 12.47 7.31 -25.21
CA ASP A 79 13.66 8.03 -25.68
C ASP A 79 14.94 7.47 -25.03
N PRO A 80 15.95 7.04 -25.81
CA PRO A 80 17.25 6.64 -25.25
C PRO A 80 17.99 7.86 -24.71
N ILE A 81 18.62 7.71 -23.54
CA ILE A 81 19.39 8.79 -22.91
C ILE A 81 20.80 8.81 -23.52
N SER A 82 21.18 9.95 -24.09
CA SER A 82 22.50 10.24 -24.65
C SER A 82 23.11 11.48 -23.98
N LEU A 83 24.41 11.71 -24.18
CA LEU A 83 25.06 12.90 -23.64
C LEU A 83 24.52 14.20 -24.25
N ASP A 84 23.94 14.13 -25.45
CA ASP A 84 23.43 15.30 -26.16
C ASP A 84 22.01 15.71 -25.68
N ASN A 85 21.21 14.77 -25.17
CA ASN A 85 19.84 15.03 -24.71
C ASN A 85 19.68 15.03 -23.18
N VAL A 86 20.73 14.71 -22.42
CA VAL A 86 20.66 14.57 -20.96
C VAL A 86 20.16 15.85 -20.27
N VAL A 87 20.53 17.03 -20.78
CA VAL A 87 20.11 18.31 -20.21
C VAL A 87 18.61 18.50 -20.37
N ASP A 88 18.09 18.28 -21.58
CA ASP A 88 16.67 18.41 -21.88
C ASP A 88 15.84 17.40 -21.06
N ILE A 89 16.33 16.17 -20.92
CA ILE A 89 15.69 15.13 -20.11
C ILE A 89 15.71 15.53 -18.62
N CYS A 90 16.82 16.04 -18.10
CA CYS A 90 16.91 16.52 -16.72
C CYS A 90 15.95 17.69 -16.46
N GLU A 91 15.83 18.62 -17.40
CA GLU A 91 14.87 19.72 -17.32
C GLU A 91 13.43 19.20 -17.31
N GLN A 92 13.12 18.22 -18.16
CA GLN A 92 11.80 17.58 -18.20
C GLN A 92 11.50 16.85 -16.88
N ILE A 93 12.44 16.07 -16.35
CA ILE A 93 12.29 15.37 -15.07
C ILE A 93 12.07 16.39 -13.95
N LEU A 94 12.85 17.47 -13.93
CA LEU A 94 12.71 18.52 -12.93
C LEU A 94 11.34 19.20 -13.00
N TRP A 95 10.85 19.44 -14.22
CA TRP A 95 9.52 19.98 -14.45
C TRP A 95 8.43 19.02 -13.96
N GLU A 96 8.52 17.73 -14.27
CA GLU A 96 7.56 16.70 -13.82
C GLU A 96 7.57 16.56 -12.29
N LEU A 97 8.76 16.60 -11.68
CA LEU A 97 8.90 16.56 -10.22
C LEU A 97 8.27 17.79 -9.58
N HIS A 98 8.49 18.98 -10.14
CA HIS A 98 7.87 20.21 -9.67
C HIS A 98 6.34 20.15 -9.79
N GLU A 99 5.82 19.71 -10.95
CA GLU A 99 4.37 19.60 -11.18
C GLU A 99 3.71 18.62 -10.22
N THR A 100 4.33 17.45 -10.00
CA THR A 100 3.82 16.45 -9.04
C THR A 100 3.90 16.94 -7.60
N ASN A 101 4.96 17.65 -7.22
CA ASN A 101 5.07 18.28 -5.91
C ASN A 101 3.94 19.32 -5.70
N TRP A 102 3.74 20.20 -6.68
CA TRP A 102 2.66 21.19 -6.64
C TRP A 102 1.27 20.53 -6.52
N CYS A 103 1.04 19.40 -7.21
CA CYS A 103 -0.19 18.62 -7.05
C CYS A 103 -0.42 18.14 -5.61
N CYS A 104 0.64 17.64 -4.98
CA CYS A 104 0.59 17.18 -3.61
C CYS A 104 0.34 18.33 -2.64
N GLU A 105 1.01 19.47 -2.83
CA GLU A 105 0.81 20.67 -2.04
C GLU A 105 -0.62 21.21 -2.14
N LEU A 106 -1.20 21.28 -3.35
CA LEU A 106 -2.57 21.74 -3.53
C LEU A 106 -3.59 20.81 -2.86
N ARG A 107 -3.38 19.48 -2.94
CA ARG A 107 -4.22 18.51 -2.22
C ARG A 107 -4.11 18.66 -0.71
N ALA A 108 -2.90 18.81 -0.19
CA ALA A 108 -2.66 19.02 1.24
C ALA A 108 -3.31 20.32 1.73
N LEU A 109 -3.19 21.41 0.96
CA LEU A 109 -3.83 22.68 1.25
C LEU A 109 -5.36 22.55 1.27
N ASN A 110 -5.97 21.92 0.26
CA ASN A 110 -7.42 21.69 0.23
C ASN A 110 -7.89 20.85 1.42
N ALA A 111 -7.13 19.83 1.82
CA ALA A 111 -7.43 19.01 3.00
C ALA A 111 -7.39 19.82 4.29
N HIS A 112 -6.42 20.73 4.42
CA HIS A 112 -6.28 21.60 5.58
C HIS A 112 -7.41 22.65 5.65
N LEU A 113 -7.74 23.30 4.54
CA LEU A 113 -8.76 24.36 4.49
C LEU A 113 -10.17 23.86 4.82
N LEU A 114 -10.49 22.61 4.47
CA LEU A 114 -11.83 22.05 4.65
C LEU A 114 -11.96 21.15 5.89
N ASP A 115 -10.91 21.08 6.71
CA ASP A 115 -10.80 20.16 7.86
C ASP A 115 -11.30 18.75 7.48
N MET A 116 -10.72 18.20 6.40
CA MET A 116 -11.19 16.95 5.80
C MET A 116 -11.05 15.73 6.74
N SER A 117 -10.43 15.90 7.91
CA SER A 117 -10.33 14.89 8.98
C SER A 117 -11.69 14.35 9.44
N LYS A 118 -12.76 15.16 9.29
CA LYS A 118 -14.12 14.83 9.72
C LYS A 118 -15.00 14.27 8.58
N TRP A 119 -14.48 14.20 7.36
CA TRP A 119 -15.26 13.83 6.19
C TRP A 119 -15.31 12.31 6.02
N GLY A 120 -16.44 11.80 5.55
CA GLY A 120 -16.53 10.42 5.07
C GLY A 120 -15.75 10.24 3.77
N SER A 121 -15.15 9.06 3.56
CA SER A 121 -14.25 8.78 2.42
C SER A 121 -14.86 9.08 1.05
N LEU A 122 -16.17 8.90 0.88
CA LEU A 122 -16.85 9.17 -0.39
C LEU A 122 -16.89 10.68 -0.72
N HIS A 123 -17.18 11.54 0.26
CA HIS A 123 -17.16 12.99 0.09
C HIS A 123 -15.75 13.52 -0.13
N GLN A 124 -14.75 12.91 0.52
CA GLN A 124 -13.35 13.21 0.28
C GLN A 124 -12.96 12.94 -1.18
N TRP A 125 -13.29 11.76 -1.73
CA TRP A 125 -12.96 11.43 -3.11
C TRP A 125 -13.68 12.31 -4.13
N GLU A 126 -14.95 12.65 -3.89
CA GLU A 126 -15.68 13.57 -4.76
C GLU A 126 -15.00 14.95 -4.80
N ARG A 127 -14.57 15.45 -3.64
CA ARG A 127 -13.83 16.71 -3.56
C ARG A 127 -12.46 16.63 -4.23
N GLU A 128 -11.71 15.56 -4.00
CA GLU A 128 -10.42 15.32 -4.65
C GLU A 128 -10.56 15.26 -6.18
N ALA A 129 -11.65 14.67 -6.70
CA ALA A 129 -11.95 14.66 -8.13
C ALA A 129 -12.27 16.06 -8.67
N GLN A 130 -12.88 16.95 -7.88
CA GLN A 130 -13.06 18.35 -8.26
C GLN A 130 -11.74 19.12 -8.28
N VAL A 131 -10.89 18.95 -7.27
CA VAL A 131 -9.54 19.55 -7.25
C VAL A 131 -8.72 19.04 -8.43
N ALA A 132 -8.87 17.76 -8.79
CA ALA A 132 -8.21 17.15 -9.95
C ALA A 132 -8.51 17.87 -11.28
N LYS A 133 -9.65 18.56 -11.40
CA LYS A 133 -10.01 19.31 -12.61
C LYS A 133 -9.12 20.52 -12.87
N VAL A 134 -8.40 21.03 -11.87
CA VAL A 134 -7.45 22.14 -12.05
C VAL A 134 -6.36 21.79 -13.07
N TRP A 135 -6.00 20.50 -13.16
CA TRP A 135 -5.00 20.00 -14.11
C TRP A 135 -5.58 19.58 -15.47
N ASP A 136 -6.91 19.63 -15.66
CA ASP A 136 -7.49 19.33 -16.96
C ASP A 136 -7.26 20.52 -17.92
N ARG A 137 -6.30 20.36 -18.84
CA ARG A 137 -5.96 21.35 -19.87
C ARG A 137 -7.14 21.75 -20.77
N ARG A 138 -8.26 21.00 -20.75
CA ARG A 138 -9.48 21.34 -21.50
C ARG A 138 -10.36 22.37 -20.79
N ALA A 139 -10.20 22.56 -19.48
CA ALA A 139 -11.00 23.49 -18.69
C ALA A 139 -10.51 24.95 -18.78
N THR A 140 -9.25 25.18 -19.18
CA THR A 140 -8.61 26.50 -19.22
C THR A 140 -8.69 27.21 -20.58
N ARG A 141 -9.45 26.66 -21.55
CA ARG A 141 -9.55 27.17 -22.93
C ARG A 141 -10.91 27.79 -23.27
N SER A 142 -11.64 28.26 -22.26
CA SER A 142 -12.93 28.97 -22.39
C SER A 142 -12.74 30.48 -22.46
#